data_AF-A0A535UP71-F1
#
_entry.id   AF-A0A535UP71-F1
#
_cell.length_a   1.000
_cell.length_b   1.000
_cell.length_c   1.000
_cell.angle_alpha   90.00
_cell.angle_beta   90.00
_cell.angle_gamma   90.00
#
_symmetry.space_group_name_H-M   'P 1'
#
loop_
_entity.id
_entity.type
_entity.pdbx_description
1 polymer ?
#
loop_
_entity_poly.entity_id
_entity_poly.type
_entity_poly.pdbx_seq_one_letter_code
_entity_poly.pdbx_strand_id
1 'polypeptide(L)'
;MNRTKRLWRYPITRLITMAAVLVMLLGFAGYTSRTTTHAAGNNACQLDSAQGNIKHVIYVQFDNVHFMRDNPHVPSDLEQMPNLLNFITNNGVLLSNHHTPLIAHTATDILTSLTGVYGDRHGVPISNSFRYFNPDGTSNLGVSFAYWTAPLFDPTTSTPTDTKFNMLTASGQNAPAPWVPYTRAGCNVGSVATANTILENIAIDIPTVFGAKSPEAQEVKANPGQAFADFVGIGIHCAQNNAICLSSNTGKPDQLPDEPGGYSGFNGLFGHKYVAPIISPNGPLKDLSGNVIQDPQGHIGFPGFDGMSAAVLSVHSSSGCKATGSIKAIPSLSSPPMKEITLLVGNPARRAVMA
;
A
#
# COMPACT_ATOMS: atom_id res chain seq x y z
N MET A 1 -5.65 17.03 -67.67
CA MET A 1 -4.57 17.39 -66.71
C MET A 1 -4.79 16.58 -65.44
N ASN A 2 -4.27 15.37 -65.21
CA ASN A 2 -2.92 14.80 -65.36
C ASN A 2 -1.92 15.32 -64.31
N ARG A 3 -1.84 14.68 -63.12
CA ARG A 3 -0.74 14.90 -62.17
C ARG A 3 -0.45 13.79 -61.13
N THR A 4 -0.84 12.53 -61.36
CA THR A 4 -0.54 11.43 -60.40
C THR A 4 0.23 10.23 -60.96
N LYS A 5 0.66 10.25 -62.22
CA LYS A 5 1.44 9.13 -62.83
C LYS A 5 2.88 9.50 -63.20
N ARG A 6 3.65 10.15 -62.31
CA ARG A 6 5.03 10.55 -62.64
C ARG A 6 6.11 10.45 -61.55
N LEU A 7 5.85 9.74 -60.44
CA LEU A 7 6.87 9.53 -59.39
C LEU A 7 7.60 8.17 -59.47
N TRP A 8 7.19 7.29 -60.38
CA TRP A 8 7.67 5.89 -60.45
C TRP A 8 8.50 5.56 -61.69
N ARG A 9 9.36 6.48 -62.15
CA ARG A 9 10.18 6.26 -63.38
C ARG A 9 11.64 6.71 -63.30
N TYR A 10 12.17 7.10 -62.14
CA TYR A 10 13.58 7.48 -62.03
C TYR A 10 14.36 6.50 -61.13
N PRO A 11 15.49 5.94 -61.60
CA PRO A 11 16.29 5.00 -60.80
C PRO A 11 16.88 5.66 -59.54
N ILE A 12 17.02 7.00 -59.56
CA ILE A 12 17.54 7.79 -58.45
C ILE A 12 16.52 7.89 -57.30
N THR A 13 15.21 8.01 -57.60
CA THR A 13 14.18 8.01 -56.53
C THR A 13 13.99 6.64 -55.89
N ARG A 14 14.31 5.53 -56.58
CA ARG A 14 14.35 4.18 -55.99
C ARG A 14 15.49 4.01 -54.99
N LEU A 15 16.67 4.58 -55.27
CA LEU A 15 17.81 4.53 -54.34
C LEU A 15 17.55 5.38 -53.09
N ILE A 16 16.94 6.56 -53.24
CA ILE A 16 16.62 7.45 -52.11
C ILE A 16 15.52 6.85 -51.21
N THR A 17 14.50 6.20 -51.79
CA THR A 17 13.46 5.53 -51.00
C THR A 17 13.96 4.25 -50.33
N MET A 18 14.84 3.47 -50.98
CA MET A 18 15.47 2.31 -50.32
C MET A 18 16.43 2.71 -49.21
N ALA A 19 17.21 3.79 -49.38
CA ALA A 19 18.08 4.32 -48.33
C ALA A 19 17.29 4.87 -47.13
N ALA A 20 16.15 5.54 -47.37
CA ALA A 20 15.29 6.05 -46.30
C ALA A 20 14.60 4.91 -45.50
N VAL A 21 14.25 3.80 -46.17
CA VAL A 21 13.69 2.61 -45.50
C VAL A 21 14.78 1.85 -44.74
N LEU A 22 16.02 1.78 -45.25
CA LEU A 22 17.15 1.17 -44.53
C LEU A 22 17.54 1.97 -43.28
N VAL A 23 17.51 3.30 -43.34
CA VAL A 23 17.78 4.18 -42.18
C VAL A 23 16.66 4.10 -41.14
N MET A 24 15.40 3.91 -41.54
CA MET A 24 14.30 3.64 -40.60
C MET A 24 14.37 2.24 -39.97
N LEU A 25 14.84 1.22 -40.72
CA LEU A 25 15.03 -0.14 -40.19
C LEU A 25 16.27 -0.27 -39.29
N LEU A 26 17.32 0.53 -39.52
CA LEU A 26 18.50 0.61 -38.65
C LEU A 26 18.25 1.49 -37.41
N GLY A 27 17.30 2.44 -37.48
CA GLY A 27 16.88 3.27 -36.34
C GLY A 27 16.10 2.50 -35.26
N PHE A 28 15.57 1.31 -35.56
CA PHE A 28 14.92 0.43 -34.59
C PHE A 28 15.87 -0.58 -33.91
N ALA A 29 17.11 -0.69 -34.37
CA ALA A 29 18.11 -1.59 -33.77
C ALA A 29 18.85 -0.98 -32.56
N GLY A 30 18.54 0.27 -32.19
CA GLY A 30 19.15 1.01 -31.08
C GLY A 30 18.31 1.11 -29.81
N TYR A 31 17.07 0.63 -29.80
CA TYR A 31 16.36 0.36 -28.56
C TYR A 31 16.88 -0.96 -28.00
N THR A 32 18.11 -0.93 -27.48
CA THR A 32 18.43 -1.82 -26.37
C THR A 32 17.38 -1.52 -25.32
N SER A 33 16.42 -2.42 -25.13
CA SER A 33 15.79 -2.55 -23.82
C SER A 33 16.94 -2.48 -22.85
N ARG A 34 17.02 -1.41 -22.06
CA ARG A 34 17.74 -1.48 -20.80
C ARG A 34 16.94 -2.50 -20.00
N THR A 35 17.17 -3.78 -20.27
CA THR A 35 17.19 -4.75 -19.20
C THR A 35 18.23 -4.17 -18.26
N THR A 36 17.76 -3.44 -17.25
CA THR A 36 18.46 -3.39 -15.99
C THR A 36 18.60 -4.84 -15.60
N THR A 37 19.69 -5.47 -16.04
CA THR A 37 20.27 -6.57 -15.32
C THR A 37 20.48 -5.98 -13.93
N HIS A 38 19.53 -6.21 -13.03
CA HIS A 38 19.75 -6.02 -11.62
C HIS A 38 21.03 -6.79 -11.37
N ALA A 39 22.10 -6.06 -11.09
CA ALA A 39 23.31 -6.70 -10.63
C ALA A 39 22.86 -7.55 -9.44
N ALA A 40 23.07 -8.86 -9.54
CA ALA A 40 23.01 -9.75 -8.39
C ALA A 40 24.16 -9.32 -7.46
N GLY A 41 23.94 -8.23 -6.74
CA GLY A 41 24.95 -7.45 -6.06
C GLY A 41 24.54 -7.28 -4.62
N ASN A 42 24.85 -8.30 -3.82
CA ASN A 42 24.54 -8.44 -2.39
C ASN A 42 23.03 -8.39 -2.07
N ASN A 43 22.54 -9.29 -1.21
CA ASN A 43 21.16 -9.29 -0.68
C ASN A 43 20.87 -8.09 0.25
N ALA A 44 21.48 -6.93 0.00
CA ALA A 44 21.31 -5.71 0.75
C ALA A 44 20.28 -4.82 0.04
N CYS A 45 19.30 -4.32 0.79
CA CYS A 45 18.35 -3.31 0.34
C CYS A 45 19.07 -2.11 -0.30
N GLN A 46 18.80 -1.85 -1.58
CA GLN A 46 19.37 -0.71 -2.33
C GLN A 46 18.24 0.18 -2.84
N LEU A 47 18.10 1.37 -2.24
CA LEU A 47 17.20 2.39 -2.74
C LEU A 47 17.97 3.29 -3.72
N ASP A 48 17.53 3.31 -4.98
CA ASP A 48 18.13 4.12 -6.06
C ASP A 48 17.76 5.60 -5.92
N SER A 49 18.11 6.19 -4.78
CA SER A 49 17.93 7.61 -4.51
C SER A 49 18.95 8.43 -5.29
N ALA A 50 18.55 9.64 -5.72
CA ALA A 50 19.36 10.50 -6.59
C ALA A 50 20.80 10.77 -6.09
N GLN A 51 21.04 10.68 -4.77
CA GLN A 51 22.36 10.85 -4.15
C GLN A 51 22.85 9.60 -3.39
N GLY A 52 22.15 8.47 -3.46
CA GLY A 52 22.50 7.22 -2.78
C GLY A 52 22.47 7.27 -1.24
N ASN A 53 21.98 8.37 -0.67
CA ASN A 53 21.97 8.67 0.76
C ASN A 53 20.75 8.07 1.48
N ILE A 54 19.65 7.81 0.77
CA ILE A 54 18.45 7.22 1.37
C ILE A 54 18.68 5.74 1.64
N LYS A 55 18.57 5.35 2.91
CA LYS A 55 18.63 3.94 3.34
C LYS A 55 17.26 3.38 3.66
N HIS A 56 16.31 4.26 3.98
CA HIS A 56 15.02 3.93 4.56
C HIS A 56 13.96 4.89 4.05
N VAL A 57 12.79 4.36 3.73
CA VAL A 57 11.59 5.15 3.47
C VAL A 57 10.62 4.87 4.62
N ILE A 58 10.09 5.94 5.20
CA ILE A 58 9.03 5.86 6.20
C ILE A 58 7.87 6.66 5.62
N TYR A 59 6.75 5.99 5.42
CA TYR A 59 5.50 6.62 5.00
C TYR A 59 4.55 6.65 6.20
N VAL A 60 4.17 7.84 6.61
CA VAL A 60 3.18 8.04 7.68
C VAL A 60 2.02 8.82 7.10
N GLN A 61 0.83 8.25 7.18
CA GLN A 61 -0.39 8.90 6.76
C GLN A 61 -1.26 9.22 7.98
N PHE A 62 -1.63 10.48 8.13
CA PHE A 62 -2.60 10.87 9.15
C PHE A 62 -3.99 10.87 8.53
N ASP A 63 -4.87 10.02 9.05
CA ASP A 63 -6.26 9.96 8.65
C ASP A 63 -6.99 11.20 9.17
N ASN A 64 -7.75 11.84 8.26
CA ASN A 64 -8.57 13.01 8.52
C ASN A 64 -7.81 14.22 9.13
N VAL A 65 -6.62 14.56 8.60
CA VAL A 65 -5.84 15.75 8.99
C VAL A 65 -5.75 16.75 7.86
N HIS A 66 -6.41 17.90 7.99
CA HIS A 66 -6.43 18.97 7.00
C HIS A 66 -5.33 20.00 7.31
N PHE A 67 -4.64 20.46 6.25
CA PHE A 67 -3.76 21.63 6.34
C PHE A 67 -4.52 22.94 6.16
N MET A 68 -5.52 22.98 5.28
CA MET A 68 -6.28 24.20 5.01
C MET A 68 -7.37 24.35 6.07
N ARG A 69 -7.62 25.61 6.47
CA ARG A 69 -8.75 25.92 7.36
C ARG A 69 -10.07 25.85 6.58
N ASP A 70 -10.95 24.93 6.96
CA ASP A 70 -12.32 24.89 6.42
C ASP A 70 -13.17 26.06 6.91
N ASN A 71 -12.98 26.45 8.17
CA ASN A 71 -13.55 27.67 8.75
C ASN A 71 -12.39 28.62 9.08
N PRO A 72 -12.36 29.85 8.56
CA PRO A 72 -11.25 30.78 8.79
C PRO A 72 -10.99 31.08 10.29
N HIS A 73 -12.00 30.92 11.14
CA HIS A 73 -11.92 31.16 12.59
C HIS A 73 -11.47 29.95 13.40
N VAL A 74 -11.30 28.78 12.77
CA VAL A 74 -10.86 27.55 13.42
C VAL A 74 -9.51 27.16 12.84
N PRO A 75 -8.45 26.99 13.65
CA PRO A 75 -7.19 26.45 13.17
C PRO A 75 -7.40 25.10 12.47
N SER A 76 -6.66 24.84 11.39
CA SER A 76 -6.65 23.55 10.71
C SER A 76 -6.17 22.44 11.65
N ASP A 77 -6.39 21.18 11.30
CA ASP A 77 -5.90 20.06 12.10
C ASP A 77 -4.38 20.12 12.26
N LEU A 78 -3.65 20.44 11.19
CA LEU A 78 -2.19 20.51 11.25
C LEU A 78 -1.69 21.71 12.10
N GLU A 79 -2.39 22.85 12.09
CA GLU A 79 -2.08 23.97 13.01
C GLU A 79 -2.34 23.60 14.48
N GLN A 80 -3.28 22.71 14.75
CA GLN A 80 -3.53 22.14 16.08
C GLN A 80 -2.52 21.04 16.47
N MET A 81 -1.63 20.65 15.56
CA MET A 81 -0.53 19.69 15.76
C MET A 81 0.84 20.39 15.62
N PRO A 82 1.17 21.38 16.48
CA PRO A 82 2.32 22.27 16.27
C PRO A 82 3.67 21.53 16.20
N ASN A 83 3.83 20.43 16.93
CA ASN A 83 5.06 19.63 16.85
C ASN A 83 5.23 18.97 15.47
N LEU A 84 4.13 18.48 14.88
CA LEU A 84 4.15 17.88 13.55
C LEU A 84 4.39 18.96 12.49
N LEU A 85 3.66 20.07 12.57
CA LEU A 85 3.83 21.20 11.65
C LEU A 85 5.26 21.72 11.67
N ASN A 86 5.81 21.99 12.86
CA ASN A 86 7.18 22.48 13.03
C ASN A 86 8.21 21.45 12.56
N PHE A 87 7.97 20.15 12.75
CA PHE A 87 8.86 19.12 12.25
C PHE A 87 8.93 19.15 10.72
N ILE A 88 7.78 19.18 10.04
CA ILE A 88 7.70 19.21 8.57
C ILE A 88 8.35 20.48 8.02
N THR A 89 8.02 21.65 8.56
CA THR A 89 8.49 22.93 8.01
C THR A 89 9.96 23.22 8.30
N ASN A 90 10.52 22.70 9.40
CA ASN A 90 11.94 22.90 9.72
C ASN A 90 12.87 21.85 9.11
N ASN A 91 12.36 20.65 8.76
CA ASN A 91 13.20 19.53 8.31
C ASN A 91 12.81 18.99 6.92
N GLY A 92 11.82 19.57 6.25
CA GLY A 92 11.31 19.06 4.99
C GLY A 92 10.55 20.10 4.17
N VAL A 93 9.73 19.60 3.26
CA VAL A 93 8.91 20.41 2.35
C VAL A 93 7.45 20.10 2.64
N LEU A 94 6.68 21.15 2.94
CA LEU A 94 5.22 21.05 3.04
C LEU A 94 4.61 21.33 1.67
N LEU A 95 3.95 20.33 1.08
CA LEU A 95 3.14 20.48 -0.12
C LEU A 95 1.68 20.60 0.31
N SER A 96 1.05 21.72 0.00
CA SER A 96 -0.36 22.01 0.34
C SER A 96 -1.32 21.95 -0.85
N ASN A 97 -0.77 21.88 -2.07
CA ASN A 97 -1.55 21.77 -3.30
C ASN A 97 -1.70 20.30 -3.71
N HIS A 98 -2.44 19.55 -2.90
CA HIS A 98 -2.81 18.17 -3.20
C HIS A 98 -4.33 18.04 -3.30
N HIS A 99 -4.76 17.05 -4.07
CA HIS A 99 -6.16 16.76 -4.30
C HIS A 99 -6.46 15.34 -3.83
N THR A 100 -7.56 15.20 -3.12
CA THR A 100 -8.16 13.90 -2.79
C THR A 100 -9.05 13.43 -3.94
N PRO A 101 -9.38 12.13 -4.00
CA PRO A 101 -10.50 11.62 -4.79
C PRO A 101 -11.77 12.46 -4.61
N LEU A 102 -12.68 12.39 -5.59
CA LEU A 102 -13.87 13.26 -5.72
C LEU A 102 -14.73 13.35 -4.45
N ILE A 103 -14.77 12.27 -3.69
CA ILE A 103 -15.30 12.21 -2.32
C ILE A 103 -14.21 11.54 -1.48
N ALA A 104 -13.69 12.27 -0.50
CA ALA A 104 -12.61 11.79 0.34
C ALA A 104 -13.12 10.77 1.36
N HIS A 105 -12.49 9.60 1.36
CA HIS A 105 -12.78 8.51 2.28
C HIS A 105 -11.49 7.76 2.59
N THR A 106 -11.31 7.39 3.86
CA THR A 106 -10.10 6.75 4.39
C THR A 106 -9.49 5.71 3.45
N ALA A 107 -10.23 4.68 3.04
CA ALA A 107 -9.71 3.60 2.21
C ALA A 107 -9.24 4.10 0.84
N THR A 108 -10.09 4.87 0.13
CA THR A 108 -9.78 5.32 -1.23
C THR A 108 -8.61 6.31 -1.23
N ASP A 109 -8.53 7.20 -0.24
CA ASP A 109 -7.48 8.21 -0.12
C ASP A 109 -6.12 7.57 0.25
N ILE A 110 -6.12 6.60 1.17
CA ILE A 110 -4.91 5.82 1.51
C ILE A 110 -4.42 5.09 0.26
N LEU A 111 -5.29 4.35 -0.41
CA LEU A 111 -4.93 3.57 -1.59
C LEU A 111 -4.46 4.44 -2.75
N THR A 112 -5.09 5.60 -2.97
CA THR A 112 -4.64 6.57 -3.98
C THR A 112 -3.22 7.06 -3.67
N SER A 113 -2.94 7.34 -2.39
CA SER A 113 -1.62 7.81 -1.95
C SER A 113 -0.54 6.75 -2.10
N LEU A 114 -0.87 5.47 -1.82
CA LEU A 114 0.06 4.35 -1.92
C LEU A 114 0.32 3.92 -3.38
N THR A 115 -0.73 3.91 -4.21
CA THR A 115 -0.65 3.41 -5.60
C THR A 115 -0.27 4.49 -6.61
N GLY A 116 -0.50 5.76 -6.28
CA GLY A 116 -0.31 6.89 -7.20
C GLY A 116 -1.37 6.98 -8.30
N VAL A 117 -2.47 6.24 -8.20
CA VAL A 117 -3.59 6.27 -9.15
C VAL A 117 -4.92 6.37 -8.41
N TYR A 118 -5.97 6.86 -9.08
CA TYR A 118 -7.30 6.99 -8.49
C TYR A 118 -8.08 5.66 -8.45
N GLY A 119 -9.20 5.66 -7.73
CA GLY A 119 -10.04 4.49 -7.46
C GLY A 119 -10.49 3.70 -8.69
N ASP A 120 -10.68 4.36 -9.84
CA ASP A 120 -11.01 3.69 -11.11
C ASP A 120 -9.89 2.78 -11.62
N ARG A 121 -8.66 2.99 -11.17
CA ARG A 121 -7.47 2.24 -11.59
C ARG A 121 -7.08 1.12 -10.62
N HIS A 122 -7.41 1.24 -9.33
CA HIS A 122 -7.05 0.25 -8.32
C HIS A 122 -8.24 -0.55 -7.75
N GLY A 123 -9.49 -0.22 -8.13
CA GLY A 123 -10.67 -1.04 -7.85
C GLY A 123 -11.44 -0.70 -6.59
N VAL A 124 -10.94 0.24 -5.78
CA VAL A 124 -11.67 0.82 -4.64
C VAL A 124 -12.11 2.22 -5.08
N PRO A 125 -13.36 2.38 -5.59
CA PRO A 125 -13.65 3.45 -6.52
C PRO A 125 -13.98 4.79 -5.86
N ILE A 126 -14.64 4.79 -4.69
CA ILE A 126 -15.26 6.00 -4.13
C ILE A 126 -15.12 6.11 -2.61
N SER A 127 -15.24 5.02 -1.84
CA SER A 127 -15.43 5.12 -0.39
C SER A 127 -14.88 3.92 0.40
N ASN A 128 -15.06 3.95 1.73
CA ASN A 128 -14.80 2.84 2.65
C ASN A 128 -15.77 1.67 2.43
N SER A 129 -16.95 1.98 1.89
CA SER A 129 -17.94 1.00 1.48
C SER A 129 -18.66 1.46 0.23
N PHE A 130 -19.17 0.52 -0.53
CA PHE A 130 -19.81 0.77 -1.81
C PHE A 130 -20.92 -0.25 -2.05
N ARG A 131 -21.66 -0.07 -3.15
CA ARG A 131 -22.61 -1.06 -3.63
C ARG A 131 -22.06 -1.70 -4.88
N TYR A 132 -22.16 -3.01 -4.97
CA TYR A 132 -21.89 -3.76 -6.20
C TYR A 132 -23.19 -4.39 -6.69
N PHE A 133 -23.35 -4.46 -8.01
CA PHE A 133 -24.58 -4.93 -8.64
C PHE A 133 -24.55 -6.44 -8.84
N ASN A 134 -25.66 -7.09 -8.49
CA ASN A 134 -25.90 -8.51 -8.71
C ASN A 134 -26.41 -8.75 -10.15
N PRO A 135 -26.27 -9.97 -10.69
CA PRO A 135 -26.81 -10.32 -12.01
C PRO A 135 -28.34 -10.14 -12.15
N ASP A 136 -29.08 -10.19 -11.04
CA ASP A 136 -30.53 -9.97 -10.99
C ASP A 136 -30.95 -8.49 -10.93
N GLY A 137 -29.98 -7.57 -10.99
CA GLY A 137 -30.20 -6.12 -10.94
C GLY A 137 -30.34 -5.54 -9.53
N THR A 138 -30.31 -6.37 -8.48
CA THR A 138 -30.20 -5.90 -7.10
C THR A 138 -28.76 -5.46 -6.79
N SER A 139 -28.51 -5.00 -5.56
CA SER A 139 -27.15 -4.68 -5.11
C SER A 139 -26.87 -5.23 -3.72
N ASN A 140 -25.59 -5.44 -3.44
CA ASN A 140 -25.06 -5.89 -2.15
C ASN A 140 -24.03 -4.88 -1.61
N LEU A 141 -23.61 -5.04 -0.36
CA LEU A 141 -22.62 -4.16 0.29
C LEU A 141 -21.20 -4.63 -0.05
N GLY A 142 -20.36 -3.77 -0.60
CA GLY A 142 -18.91 -3.97 -0.62
C GLY A 142 -18.26 -3.11 0.46
N VAL A 143 -17.23 -3.63 1.12
CA VAL A 143 -16.33 -2.81 1.95
C VAL A 143 -14.91 -2.90 1.41
N SER A 144 -14.20 -1.78 1.50
CA SER A 144 -12.89 -1.64 0.88
C SER A 144 -11.76 -2.25 1.70
N PHE A 145 -12.00 -2.54 2.99
CA PHE A 145 -11.00 -3.03 3.93
C PHE A 145 -10.86 -4.56 3.88
N ALA A 146 -9.99 -5.03 3.02
CA ALA A 146 -9.65 -6.43 2.79
C ALA A 146 -8.23 -6.53 2.24
N TYR A 147 -7.54 -7.63 2.51
CA TYR A 147 -6.16 -7.79 2.03
C TYR A 147 -6.06 -7.65 0.50
N TRP A 148 -4.90 -7.19 0.01
CA TRP A 148 -4.69 -6.78 -1.38
C TRP A 148 -5.16 -7.78 -2.43
N THR A 149 -5.02 -9.07 -2.15
CA THR A 149 -5.42 -10.17 -3.04
C THR A 149 -6.66 -10.91 -2.57
N ALA A 150 -7.31 -10.42 -1.52
CA ALA A 150 -8.59 -10.94 -1.10
C ALA A 150 -9.67 -10.62 -2.15
N PRO A 151 -10.69 -11.48 -2.26
CA PRO A 151 -11.88 -11.16 -3.05
C PRO A 151 -12.61 -9.95 -2.45
N LEU A 152 -13.59 -9.41 -3.19
CA LEU A 152 -14.51 -8.41 -2.70
C LEU A 152 -15.12 -8.85 -1.36
N PHE A 153 -15.06 -7.98 -0.37
CA PHE A 153 -15.58 -8.27 0.96
C PHE A 153 -16.98 -7.69 1.15
N ASP A 154 -17.95 -8.56 1.45
CA ASP A 154 -19.25 -8.17 1.96
C ASP A 154 -19.40 -8.73 3.38
N PRO A 155 -19.37 -7.90 4.44
CA PRO A 155 -19.49 -8.39 5.81
C PRO A 155 -20.91 -8.87 6.15
N THR A 156 -21.89 -8.64 5.29
CA THR A 156 -23.30 -9.02 5.52
C THR A 156 -23.66 -10.37 4.91
N THR A 157 -22.76 -10.98 4.11
CA THR A 157 -22.96 -12.31 3.53
C THR A 157 -21.67 -13.11 3.50
N SER A 158 -21.75 -14.40 3.83
CA SER A 158 -20.63 -15.34 3.69
C SER A 158 -20.46 -15.87 2.25
N THR A 159 -21.38 -15.50 1.35
CA THR A 159 -21.43 -15.95 -0.04
C THR A 159 -21.69 -14.76 -0.96
N PRO A 160 -20.73 -13.84 -1.11
CA PRO A 160 -20.86 -12.72 -2.05
C PRO A 160 -21.00 -13.25 -3.48
N THR A 161 -21.80 -12.55 -4.29
CA THR A 161 -22.06 -12.93 -5.69
C THR A 161 -20.89 -12.55 -6.60
N ASP A 162 -20.07 -11.56 -6.20
CA ASP A 162 -18.80 -11.23 -6.83
C ASP A 162 -17.65 -11.81 -6.00
N THR A 163 -16.78 -12.57 -6.67
CA THR A 163 -15.62 -13.24 -6.09
C THR A 163 -14.30 -12.74 -6.68
N LYS A 164 -14.35 -11.67 -7.49
CA LYS A 164 -13.17 -10.99 -8.01
C LYS A 164 -12.43 -10.26 -6.89
N PHE A 165 -11.18 -9.88 -7.16
CA PHE A 165 -10.36 -9.11 -6.21
C PHE A 165 -11.05 -7.84 -5.75
N ASN A 166 -10.84 -7.49 -4.47
CA ASN A 166 -11.21 -6.17 -3.98
C ASN A 166 -10.36 -5.07 -4.65
N MET A 167 -9.06 -5.35 -4.82
CA MET A 167 -8.15 -4.50 -5.59
C MET A 167 -8.14 -4.91 -7.07
N LEU A 168 -9.15 -4.45 -7.81
CA LEU A 168 -9.40 -4.81 -9.22
C LEU A 168 -9.08 -3.66 -10.17
N THR A 169 -8.16 -3.87 -11.10
CA THR A 169 -7.87 -2.90 -12.17
C THR A 169 -8.98 -2.87 -13.22
N ALA A 170 -8.99 -1.82 -14.05
CA ALA A 170 -9.90 -1.71 -15.19
C ALA A 170 -9.78 -2.86 -16.22
N SER A 171 -8.63 -3.56 -16.28
CA SER A 171 -8.44 -4.76 -17.11
C SER A 171 -8.96 -6.06 -16.46
N GLY A 172 -9.50 -5.98 -15.25
CA GLY A 172 -10.01 -7.14 -14.52
C GLY A 172 -8.92 -7.98 -13.84
N GLN A 173 -7.72 -7.44 -13.66
CA GLN A 173 -6.58 -8.07 -12.99
C GLN A 173 -6.41 -7.52 -11.57
N ASN A 174 -5.77 -8.29 -10.68
CA ASN A 174 -5.36 -7.78 -9.37
C ASN A 174 -4.43 -6.56 -9.55
N ALA A 175 -4.64 -5.51 -8.75
CA ALA A 175 -3.87 -4.28 -8.85
C ALA A 175 -2.38 -4.53 -8.48
N PRO A 176 -1.42 -3.90 -9.18
CA PRO A 176 -0.02 -3.94 -8.77
C PRO A 176 0.18 -3.39 -7.35
N ALA A 177 0.98 -4.07 -6.55
CA ALA A 177 1.08 -3.73 -5.13
C ALA A 177 2.20 -2.70 -4.85
N PRO A 178 1.99 -1.74 -3.93
CA PRO A 178 2.91 -0.63 -3.71
C PRO A 178 4.24 -1.03 -3.06
N TRP A 179 4.32 -2.21 -2.44
CA TRP A 179 5.57 -2.71 -1.84
C TRP A 179 6.51 -3.38 -2.85
N VAL A 180 6.02 -3.76 -4.03
CA VAL A 180 6.78 -4.55 -5.02
C VAL A 180 8.07 -3.88 -5.49
N PRO A 181 8.11 -2.57 -5.79
CA PRO A 181 9.37 -1.92 -6.16
C PRO A 181 10.45 -2.05 -5.08
N TYR A 182 10.06 -2.01 -3.80
CA TYR A 182 10.98 -2.12 -2.67
C TYR A 182 11.46 -3.56 -2.47
N THR A 183 10.56 -4.55 -2.50
CA THR A 183 10.93 -5.95 -2.31
C THR A 183 11.81 -6.47 -3.44
N ARG A 184 11.54 -6.04 -4.69
CA ARG A 184 12.43 -6.29 -5.84
C ARG A 184 13.80 -5.62 -5.70
N ALA A 185 13.88 -4.49 -5.00
CA ALA A 185 15.14 -3.80 -4.69
C ALA A 185 15.89 -4.38 -3.47
N GLY A 186 15.44 -5.53 -2.94
CA GLY A 186 16.07 -6.18 -1.79
C GLY A 186 15.64 -5.63 -0.43
N CYS A 187 14.61 -4.78 -0.38
CA CYS A 187 14.11 -4.15 0.83
C CYS A 187 12.86 -4.84 1.37
N ASN A 188 12.80 -5.06 2.69
CA ASN A 188 11.55 -5.46 3.34
C ASN A 188 10.68 -4.21 3.55
N VAL A 189 9.37 -4.36 3.40
CA VAL A 189 8.37 -3.31 3.66
C VAL A 189 7.50 -3.78 4.82
N GLY A 190 7.58 -3.09 5.95
CA GLY A 190 6.61 -3.29 7.03
C GLY A 190 5.36 -2.48 6.76
N SER A 191 4.20 -2.94 7.24
CA SER A 191 2.98 -2.16 7.27
C SER A 191 2.28 -2.31 8.61
N VAL A 192 1.66 -1.24 9.10
CA VAL A 192 0.82 -1.28 10.29
C VAL A 192 -0.37 -0.34 10.12
N ALA A 193 -1.57 -0.85 10.33
CA ALA A 193 -2.84 -0.12 10.18
C ALA A 193 -3.02 0.57 8.80
N THR A 194 -2.37 0.05 7.75
CA THR A 194 -2.37 0.65 6.40
C THR A 194 -3.25 -0.18 5.47
N ALA A 195 -4.26 0.48 4.90
CA ALA A 195 -5.32 -0.15 4.11
C ALA A 195 -4.78 -1.13 3.06
N ASN A 196 -5.37 -2.33 3.04
CA ASN A 196 -5.17 -3.45 2.12
C ASN A 196 -3.75 -4.04 2.02
N THR A 197 -2.72 -3.37 2.55
CA THR A 197 -1.35 -3.91 2.58
C THR A 197 -1.16 -4.96 3.67
N ILE A 198 -2.02 -4.99 4.67
CA ILE A 198 -2.05 -5.98 5.74
C ILE A 198 -3.42 -6.63 5.82
N LEU A 199 -3.57 -7.68 6.63
CA LEU A 199 -4.90 -8.27 6.83
C LEU A 199 -5.75 -7.29 7.63
N GLU A 200 -6.98 -7.07 7.19
CA GLU A 200 -7.92 -6.08 7.74
C GLU A 200 -9.14 -6.73 8.37
N ASN A 201 -9.41 -7.98 8.02
CA ASN A 201 -10.50 -8.76 8.59
C ASN A 201 -10.08 -10.23 8.77
N ILE A 202 -10.78 -10.94 9.65
CA ILE A 202 -10.54 -12.37 9.88
C ILE A 202 -11.42 -13.29 9.02
N ALA A 203 -12.37 -12.73 8.28
CA ALA A 203 -13.39 -13.48 7.56
C ALA A 203 -12.85 -14.04 6.23
N ILE A 204 -12.30 -13.16 5.39
CA ILE A 204 -11.81 -13.54 4.05
C ILE A 204 -10.30 -13.43 3.91
N ASP A 205 -9.62 -12.59 4.70
CA ASP A 205 -8.17 -12.44 4.54
C ASP A 205 -7.42 -13.67 5.07
N ILE A 206 -7.88 -14.25 6.18
CA ILE A 206 -7.30 -15.47 6.76
C ILE A 206 -7.34 -16.64 5.78
N PRO A 207 -8.50 -17.01 5.20
CA PRO A 207 -8.52 -18.06 4.18
C PRO A 207 -7.78 -17.68 2.90
N THR A 208 -7.67 -16.39 2.54
CA THR A 208 -6.90 -15.94 1.38
C THR A 208 -5.40 -16.18 1.57
N VAL A 209 -4.83 -15.79 2.71
CA VAL A 209 -3.37 -15.85 2.95
C VAL A 209 -2.93 -17.20 3.51
N PHE A 210 -3.68 -17.76 4.45
CA PHE A 210 -3.29 -18.98 5.16
C PHE A 210 -3.99 -20.23 4.62
N GLY A 211 -5.11 -20.07 3.91
CA GLY A 211 -5.98 -21.15 3.46
C GLY A 211 -7.10 -21.46 4.44
N ALA A 212 -8.27 -21.85 3.93
CA ALA A 212 -9.50 -22.02 4.73
C ALA A 212 -9.48 -23.18 5.77
N LYS A 213 -8.48 -24.06 5.70
CA LYS A 213 -8.29 -25.19 6.63
C LYS A 213 -7.07 -25.03 7.54
N SER A 214 -6.46 -23.86 7.52
CA SER A 214 -5.25 -23.55 8.27
C SER A 214 -5.49 -23.50 9.79
N PRO A 215 -4.45 -23.66 10.62
CA PRO A 215 -4.52 -23.38 12.06
C PRO A 215 -5.07 -21.97 12.37
N GLU A 216 -4.69 -20.98 11.57
CA GLU A 216 -5.15 -19.60 11.66
C GLU A 216 -6.68 -19.53 11.47
N ALA A 217 -7.22 -20.23 10.47
CA ALA A 217 -8.66 -20.36 10.27
C ALA A 217 -9.39 -21.15 11.39
N GLN A 218 -8.69 -22.06 12.09
CA GLN A 218 -9.24 -22.75 13.26
C GLN A 218 -9.31 -21.81 14.47
N GLU A 219 -8.30 -20.96 14.65
CA GLU A 219 -8.28 -19.95 15.69
C GLU A 219 -9.41 -18.94 15.53
N VAL A 220 -9.66 -18.45 14.31
CA VAL A 220 -10.81 -17.59 14.01
C VAL A 220 -12.14 -18.20 14.51
N LYS A 221 -12.30 -19.52 14.36
CA LYS A 221 -13.50 -20.23 14.83
C LYS A 221 -13.54 -20.39 16.35
N ALA A 222 -12.38 -20.62 16.97
CA ALA A 222 -12.28 -20.91 18.40
C ALA A 222 -12.31 -19.64 19.27
N ASN A 223 -11.61 -18.59 18.84
CA ASN A 223 -11.50 -17.33 19.55
C ASN A 223 -11.32 -16.15 18.56
N PRO A 224 -12.41 -15.66 17.95
CA PRO A 224 -12.34 -14.59 16.95
C PRO A 224 -11.78 -13.27 17.50
N GLY A 225 -11.95 -12.99 18.80
CA GLY A 225 -11.39 -11.79 19.44
C GLY A 225 -9.87 -11.82 19.46
N GLN A 226 -9.29 -12.91 19.96
CA GLN A 226 -7.83 -13.10 19.91
C GLN A 226 -7.33 -13.19 18.47
N ALA A 227 -8.02 -13.90 17.59
CA ALA A 227 -7.62 -14.03 16.18
C ALA A 227 -7.53 -12.65 15.50
N PHE A 228 -8.43 -11.72 15.82
CA PHE A 228 -8.35 -10.36 15.30
C PHE A 228 -7.07 -9.66 15.78
N ALA A 229 -6.76 -9.70 17.07
CA ALA A 229 -5.51 -9.14 17.61
C ALA A 229 -4.25 -9.83 17.04
N ASP A 230 -4.33 -11.13 16.78
CA ASP A 230 -3.21 -11.94 16.29
C ASP A 230 -2.90 -11.69 14.81
N PHE A 231 -3.90 -11.44 13.97
CA PHE A 231 -3.72 -11.47 12.51
C PHE A 231 -3.93 -10.15 11.79
N VAL A 232 -4.73 -9.24 12.34
CA VAL A 232 -5.09 -7.98 11.66
C VAL A 232 -4.06 -6.89 11.93
N GLY A 233 -3.91 -5.95 10.99
CA GLY A 233 -3.36 -4.64 11.27
C GLY A 233 -1.84 -4.52 11.27
N ILE A 234 -1.08 -5.59 11.06
CA ILE A 234 0.39 -5.55 10.97
C ILE A 234 0.91 -6.64 10.02
N GLY A 235 1.97 -6.34 9.28
CA GLY A 235 2.63 -7.30 8.40
C GLY A 235 3.98 -6.81 7.87
N ILE A 236 4.72 -7.73 7.26
CA ILE A 236 6.01 -7.46 6.60
C ILE A 236 6.00 -8.18 5.26
N HIS A 237 6.11 -7.44 4.16
CA HIS A 237 6.43 -7.99 2.84
C HIS A 237 7.94 -8.02 2.68
N CYS A 238 8.51 -9.23 2.53
CA CYS A 238 9.95 -9.36 2.45
C CYS A 238 10.46 -9.29 1.02
N ALA A 239 11.70 -8.81 0.88
CA ALA A 239 12.50 -9.09 -0.29
C ALA A 239 12.64 -10.60 -0.54
N GLN A 240 12.88 -10.96 -1.81
CA GLN A 240 13.01 -12.36 -2.20
C GLN A 240 14.09 -13.07 -1.37
N ASN A 241 13.77 -14.26 -0.86
CA ASN A 241 14.65 -15.08 -0.02
C ASN A 241 15.15 -14.41 1.28
N ASN A 242 14.51 -13.32 1.76
CA ASN A 242 14.92 -12.72 3.02
C ASN A 242 14.69 -13.69 4.19
N ALA A 243 15.69 -13.83 5.06
CA ALA A 243 15.69 -14.78 6.17
C ALA A 243 14.52 -14.58 7.14
N ILE A 244 14.04 -13.34 7.31
CA ILE A 244 12.96 -13.02 8.25
C ILE A 244 11.64 -13.68 7.85
N CYS A 245 11.29 -13.70 6.56
CA CYS A 245 10.04 -14.29 6.08
C CYS A 245 10.22 -15.73 5.55
N LEU A 246 11.22 -16.48 6.02
CA LEU A 246 11.32 -17.91 5.72
C LEU A 246 10.19 -18.68 6.41
N SER A 247 9.84 -19.85 5.86
CA SER A 247 8.84 -20.73 6.44
C SER A 247 9.20 -21.20 7.86
N SER A 248 10.49 -21.29 8.18
CA SER A 248 10.99 -21.54 9.55
C SER A 248 10.59 -20.45 10.54
N ASN A 249 10.33 -19.24 10.05
CA ASN A 249 9.83 -18.09 10.80
C ASN A 249 8.35 -17.84 10.52
N THR A 250 7.60 -18.88 10.14
CA THR A 250 6.15 -18.81 9.83
C THR A 250 5.77 -17.95 8.60
N GLY A 251 6.76 -17.53 7.80
CA GLY A 251 6.52 -16.80 6.56
C GLY A 251 5.63 -17.55 5.59
N LYS A 252 4.72 -16.81 4.93
CA LYS A 252 3.81 -17.32 3.89
C LYS A 252 4.14 -16.69 2.55
N PRO A 253 3.86 -17.35 1.42
CA PRO A 253 3.97 -16.72 0.11
C PRO A 253 3.20 -15.39 0.06
N ASP A 254 3.87 -14.31 -0.33
CA ASP A 254 3.26 -13.00 -0.57
C ASP A 254 2.76 -13.00 -2.01
N GLN A 255 1.53 -13.48 -2.22
CA GLN A 255 1.02 -13.78 -3.55
C GLN A 255 0.47 -12.53 -4.22
N LEU A 256 0.97 -12.23 -5.42
CA LEU A 256 0.42 -11.23 -6.34
C LEU A 256 0.26 -11.86 -7.74
N PRO A 257 -0.92 -12.45 -8.04
CA PRO A 257 -1.08 -13.31 -9.22
C PRO A 257 -0.93 -12.58 -10.55
N ASP A 258 -1.30 -11.29 -10.60
CA ASP A 258 -1.26 -10.47 -11.81
C ASP A 258 -0.17 -9.38 -11.79
N GLU A 259 0.78 -9.46 -10.85
CA GLU A 259 1.85 -8.46 -10.75
C GLU A 259 2.68 -8.43 -12.05
N PRO A 260 2.83 -7.26 -12.71
CA PRO A 260 3.62 -7.14 -13.92
C PRO A 260 5.05 -7.65 -13.74
N GLY A 261 5.49 -8.58 -14.61
CA GLY A 261 6.81 -9.21 -14.50
C GLY A 261 6.90 -10.36 -13.49
N GLY A 262 5.78 -10.71 -12.83
CA GLY A 262 5.70 -11.81 -11.88
C GLY A 262 6.23 -11.47 -10.48
N TYR A 263 5.78 -12.24 -9.48
CA TYR A 263 6.11 -12.01 -8.07
C TYR A 263 6.25 -13.32 -7.28
N SER A 264 6.82 -14.35 -7.90
CA SER A 264 7.04 -15.64 -7.25
C SER A 264 8.31 -15.65 -6.39
N GLY A 265 8.27 -16.37 -5.27
CA GLY A 265 9.41 -16.52 -4.34
C GLY A 265 9.57 -15.38 -3.32
N PHE A 266 8.62 -14.45 -3.29
CA PHE A 266 8.47 -13.45 -2.24
C PHE A 266 7.58 -14.01 -1.13
N ASN A 267 7.95 -13.73 0.11
CA ASN A 267 7.20 -14.16 1.29
C ASN A 267 6.87 -12.95 2.17
N GLY A 268 5.87 -13.09 3.01
CA GLY A 268 5.52 -12.13 4.04
C GLY A 268 5.27 -12.77 5.40
N LEU A 269 5.30 -11.93 6.43
CA LEU A 269 4.78 -12.22 7.76
C LEU A 269 3.50 -11.42 7.93
N PHE A 270 2.42 -12.07 8.34
CA PHE A 270 1.10 -11.47 8.41
C PHE A 270 0.55 -11.62 9.82
N GLY A 271 0.21 -10.50 10.46
CA GLY A 271 -0.32 -10.50 11.81
C GLY A 271 0.71 -10.36 12.92
N HIS A 272 0.26 -9.82 14.05
CA HIS A 272 1.07 -9.65 15.25
C HIS A 272 1.68 -10.99 15.70
N LYS A 273 0.91 -12.07 15.61
CA LYS A 273 1.33 -13.43 15.99
C LYS A 273 2.65 -13.85 15.34
N TYR A 274 2.88 -13.45 14.08
CA TYR A 274 4.06 -13.84 13.30
C TYR A 274 5.09 -12.71 13.17
N VAL A 275 4.67 -11.45 13.27
CA VAL A 275 5.59 -10.30 13.22
C VAL A 275 6.28 -10.06 14.56
N ALA A 276 5.55 -10.08 15.68
CA ALA A 276 6.07 -9.71 16.99
C ALA A 276 7.29 -10.54 17.44
N PRO A 277 7.34 -11.87 17.27
CA PRO A 277 8.51 -12.67 17.66
C PRO A 277 9.80 -12.29 16.92
N ILE A 278 9.69 -11.71 15.72
CA ILE A 278 10.84 -11.28 14.92
C ILE A 278 11.38 -9.94 15.42
N ILE A 279 10.49 -8.98 15.67
CA ILE A 279 10.89 -7.60 15.98
C ILE A 279 11.01 -7.33 17.49
N SER A 280 10.46 -8.21 18.32
CA SER A 280 10.54 -8.19 19.79
C SER A 280 10.70 -9.61 20.34
N PRO A 281 11.86 -10.26 20.16
CA PRO A 281 12.06 -11.67 20.53
C PRO A 281 12.00 -11.94 22.05
N ASN A 282 12.11 -10.90 22.87
CA ASN A 282 12.22 -11.02 24.33
C ASN A 282 10.93 -10.65 25.09
N GLY A 283 9.80 -10.51 24.38
CA GLY A 283 8.53 -10.18 25.01
C GLY A 283 7.51 -9.56 24.04
N PRO A 284 6.31 -9.23 24.52
CA PRO A 284 5.29 -8.59 23.70
C PRO A 284 5.75 -7.23 23.20
N LEU A 285 5.15 -6.76 22.10
CA LEU A 285 5.35 -5.38 21.66
C LEU A 285 4.82 -4.42 22.72
N LYS A 286 5.60 -3.36 22.95
CA LYS A 286 5.27 -2.31 23.93
C LYS A 286 5.24 -0.96 23.25
N ASP A 287 4.26 -0.13 23.60
CA ASP A 287 4.15 1.26 23.15
C ASP A 287 5.33 2.13 23.62
N LEU A 288 5.40 3.37 23.16
CA LEU A 288 6.42 4.34 23.60
C LEU A 288 6.41 4.63 25.12
N SER A 289 5.32 4.30 25.82
CA SER A 289 5.19 4.44 27.26
C SER A 289 5.61 3.16 28.02
N GLY A 290 5.99 2.11 27.30
CA GLY A 290 6.39 0.82 27.87
C GLY A 290 5.22 -0.11 28.21
N ASN A 291 3.98 0.23 27.84
CA ASN A 291 2.81 -0.61 28.05
C ASN A 291 2.72 -1.68 26.96
N VAL A 292 2.27 -2.88 27.31
CA VAL A 292 1.99 -3.94 26.32
C VAL A 292 0.88 -3.49 25.38
N ILE A 293 1.11 -3.64 24.08
CA ILE A 293 0.08 -3.35 23.06
C ILE A 293 -0.94 -4.49 23.09
N GLN A 294 -2.20 -4.12 23.33
CA GLN A 294 -3.33 -5.03 23.40
C GLN A 294 -4.62 -4.27 23.11
N ASP A 295 -5.68 -4.99 22.73
CA ASP A 295 -7.00 -4.41 22.53
C ASP A 295 -7.70 -4.06 23.87
N PRO A 296 -8.85 -3.36 23.85
CA PRO A 296 -9.58 -3.01 25.07
C PRO A 296 -10.11 -4.20 25.88
N GLN A 297 -10.14 -5.40 25.29
CA GLN A 297 -10.55 -6.65 25.95
C GLN A 297 -9.36 -7.40 26.55
N GLY A 298 -8.13 -6.91 26.36
CA GLY A 298 -6.90 -7.49 26.89
C GLY A 298 -6.27 -8.55 26.01
N HIS A 299 -6.70 -8.69 24.74
CA HIS A 299 -6.01 -9.55 23.79
C HIS A 299 -4.70 -8.87 23.36
N ILE A 300 -3.56 -9.49 23.71
CA ILE A 300 -2.24 -9.00 23.30
C ILE A 300 -2.14 -9.11 21.78
N GLY A 301 -1.81 -8.00 21.12
CA GLY A 301 -1.71 -7.95 19.67
C GLY A 301 -2.12 -6.60 19.10
N PHE A 302 -2.65 -6.60 17.88
CA PHE A 302 -3.17 -5.40 17.25
C PHE A 302 -4.32 -4.80 18.07
N PRO A 303 -4.24 -3.53 18.50
CA PRO A 303 -5.22 -2.95 19.43
C PRO A 303 -6.52 -2.49 18.73
N GLY A 304 -6.70 -2.85 17.45
CA GLY A 304 -7.73 -2.29 16.59
C GLY A 304 -7.31 -0.95 15.98
N PHE A 305 -7.94 -0.57 14.86
CA PHE A 305 -7.61 0.67 14.14
C PHE A 305 -7.82 1.93 15.01
N ASP A 306 -8.84 1.94 15.87
CA ASP A 306 -9.06 3.04 16.83
C ASP A 306 -8.06 3.03 18.00
N GLY A 307 -7.41 1.90 18.26
CA GLY A 307 -6.35 1.76 19.27
C GLY A 307 -4.98 2.23 18.78
N MET A 308 -4.83 2.57 17.49
CA MET A 308 -3.56 3.00 16.88
C MET A 308 -3.22 4.45 17.20
N SER A 309 -2.94 4.71 18.48
CA SER A 309 -2.42 6.01 18.92
C SER A 309 -0.97 6.26 18.45
N ALA A 310 -0.51 7.51 18.55
CA ALA A 310 0.88 7.87 18.23
C ALA A 310 1.93 7.07 19.06
N ALA A 311 1.58 6.70 20.29
CA ALA A 311 2.44 5.90 21.16
C ALA A 311 2.58 4.45 20.65
N VAL A 312 1.54 3.90 20.02
CA VAL A 312 1.53 2.54 19.47
C VAL A 312 2.28 2.50 18.12
N LEU A 313 2.11 3.51 17.26
CA LEU A 313 2.72 3.48 15.92
C LEU A 313 4.25 3.46 15.95
N SER A 314 4.86 4.30 16.78
CA SER A 314 6.31 4.56 16.73
C SER A 314 7.19 3.37 17.11
N VAL A 315 6.64 2.37 17.79
CA VAL A 315 7.30 1.09 18.12
C VAL A 315 7.75 0.36 16.86
N HIS A 316 6.89 0.37 15.85
CA HIS A 316 7.04 -0.41 14.61
C HIS A 316 8.12 0.15 13.67
N SER A 317 8.62 1.37 13.91
CA SER A 317 9.70 1.99 13.12
C SER A 317 11.09 1.74 13.68
N SER A 318 11.22 1.28 14.94
CA SER A 318 12.49 1.21 15.67
C SER A 318 13.19 -0.16 15.60
N SER A 319 12.44 -1.22 15.26
CA SER A 319 12.83 -2.62 15.48
C SER A 319 13.39 -3.34 14.25
N GLY A 320 13.97 -2.61 13.29
CA GLY A 320 14.58 -3.19 12.08
C GLY A 320 13.62 -3.53 10.93
N CYS A 321 12.30 -3.52 11.18
CA CYS A 321 11.29 -3.36 10.14
C CYS A 321 10.94 -1.89 10.00
N LYS A 322 10.81 -1.41 8.76
CA LYS A 322 10.53 0.00 8.47
C LYS A 322 9.13 0.04 7.93
N ALA A 323 8.22 0.40 8.82
CA ALA A 323 6.80 0.32 8.58
C ALA A 323 6.30 1.54 7.80
N THR A 324 5.45 1.31 6.81
CA THR A 324 4.44 2.28 6.38
C THR A 324 3.27 2.20 7.36
N GLY A 325 2.77 3.34 7.82
CA GLY A 325 1.78 3.36 8.90
C GLY A 325 0.74 4.45 8.74
N SER A 326 -0.50 4.17 9.16
CA SER A 326 -1.56 5.17 9.21
C SER A 326 -1.91 5.50 10.68
N ILE A 327 -2.05 6.79 11.00
CA ILE A 327 -2.42 7.31 12.33
C ILE A 327 -3.78 7.95 12.22
N LYS A 328 -4.73 7.56 13.08
CA LYS A 328 -5.94 8.37 13.32
C LYS A 328 -5.55 9.56 14.21
N ALA A 329 -5.84 10.78 13.77
CA ALA A 329 -5.37 12.01 14.42
C ALA A 329 -5.63 12.03 15.94
N ILE A 330 -4.56 12.08 16.76
CA ILE A 330 -4.60 12.37 18.19
C ILE A 330 -3.46 13.35 18.50
N PRO A 331 -3.70 14.44 19.26
CA PRO A 331 -2.72 15.52 19.45
C PRO A 331 -1.65 15.12 20.47
N SER A 332 -0.55 14.50 20.04
CA SER A 332 0.70 14.44 20.81
C SER A 332 1.79 13.72 20.03
N LEU A 333 2.81 14.44 19.56
CA LEU A 333 4.07 13.86 19.10
C LEU A 333 5.23 14.62 19.76
N SER A 334 6.04 13.93 20.56
CA SER A 334 7.37 14.36 20.96
C SER A 334 8.32 13.18 20.81
N SER A 335 9.20 13.21 19.82
CA SER A 335 10.29 12.23 19.61
C SER A 335 11.37 12.80 18.67
N PRO A 336 12.64 12.33 18.75
CA PRO A 336 13.86 13.08 18.37
C PRO A 336 14.21 12.98 16.86
N PRO A 337 15.28 13.67 16.36
CA PRO A 337 15.35 14.09 14.96
C PRO A 337 15.71 12.94 14.01
N MET A 338 14.80 12.61 13.10
CA MET A 338 15.10 11.83 11.90
C MET A 338 15.23 12.78 10.71
N LYS A 339 16.32 12.62 9.93
CA LYS A 339 16.80 13.63 8.96
C LYS A 339 16.07 13.70 7.62
N GLU A 340 15.10 12.83 7.35
CA GLU A 340 14.23 12.94 6.18
C GLU A 340 13.01 12.04 6.38
N ILE A 341 11.82 12.64 6.46
CA ILE A 341 10.54 11.93 6.42
C ILE A 341 9.70 12.67 5.37
N THR A 342 9.28 11.97 4.32
CA THR A 342 8.24 12.47 3.42
C THR A 342 6.90 12.15 4.06
N LEU A 343 6.26 13.17 4.63
CA LEU A 343 4.93 13.06 5.21
C LEU A 343 3.90 13.53 4.18
N LEU A 344 2.95 12.68 3.80
CA LEU A 344 1.80 13.10 3.00
C LEU A 344 0.62 13.34 3.94
N VAL A 345 0.21 14.61 4.07
CA VAL A 345 -0.99 15.04 4.81
C VAL A 345 -2.09 15.25 3.77
N GLY A 346 -3.11 14.38 3.73
CA GLY A 346 -4.23 14.43 2.78
C GLY A 346 -5.34 15.40 3.19
N ASN A 347 -6.07 16.00 2.24
CA ASN A 347 -7.07 17.05 2.48
C ASN A 347 -8.45 16.59 1.98
N PRO A 348 -9.32 16.06 2.84
CA PRO A 348 -10.70 15.80 2.48
C PRO A 348 -11.47 17.10 2.15
N ALA A 349 -12.07 17.18 0.97
CA ALA A 349 -12.77 18.40 0.53
C ALA A 349 -14.17 18.56 1.16
N ARG A 350 -14.44 19.80 1.60
CA ARG A 350 -15.73 20.54 1.75
C ARG A 350 -17.03 19.73 1.77
N ARG A 351 -17.77 19.88 2.88
CA ARG A 351 -19.22 19.58 2.96
C ARG A 351 -19.96 20.11 1.74
N ALA A 352 -20.39 19.22 0.86
CA ALA A 352 -21.54 19.48 0.02
C ALA A 352 -22.77 19.52 0.93
N VAL A 353 -23.28 20.72 1.18
CA VAL A 353 -24.66 20.88 1.68
C VAL A 353 -25.55 20.41 0.54
N MET A 354 -26.05 19.18 0.60
CA MET A 354 -27.15 18.75 -0.26
C MET A 354 -28.42 19.44 0.24
N ALA A 355 -29.06 20.19 -0.66
CA ALA A 355 -30.47 20.56 -0.55
C ALA A 355 -31.34 19.38 -0.97
#